data_AF-A0A937CIK2-F1
#
_entry.id   AF-A0A937CIK2-F1
#
_cell.length_a   1.000
_cell.length_b   1.000
_cell.length_c   1.000
_cell.angle_alpha   90.00
_cell.angle_beta   90.00
_cell.angle_gamma   90.00
#
_symmetry.space_group_name_H-M   'P 1'
#
loop_
_entity.id
_entity.type
_entity.pdbx_description
1 polymer ?
#
loop_
_entity_poly.entity_id
_entity_poly.type
_entity_poly.pdbx_seq_one_letter_code
_entity_poly.pdbx_strand_id
1 'polypeptide(L)'
;MATYAAIEFLLAGVVDSSGNPLSGGLCYAYEAGTTTPKDLYENSDGSSAINEFTLNAFGCVQLYGQGTYRIVINDENNVNVYDYDNLTFGSASAAVDYAGSELTNVGAATATTSAVNYLQLQNGAPQFIENVTGTANAIVLTSDITVASLVIGQHWIFKATATNTSAVTVDKDGTGTTDVKKAFGTALTALAPGDIIIGGAYHIIYDGTQYILLNPSGIGSVQNGSVFYGGTSGGSANAKTVTLSPAIASLTTGQIINYTAGYTNTGAMTLNPNGIGATAVKLETGGDLPAATVVAGQRYAAFYNGTNFTHIELGYSRVISRTASMVSVQNSSTETDLLSITIPANTLVAGRILRVSAFGHVADGLGGGGTTFTFKFKLGSTTLSSAVAVTSSTEQVKLDALLIPDSLTTQMVRFSLNEDHQVSESYAENGGTDLALKLTVTNSRADLLVTSFCYASFVELL
;
A
#
# COMPACT_ATOMS: atom_id res chain seq x y z
N MET A 1 -6.51 31.46 -50.79
CA MET A 1 -6.12 32.79 -51.30
C MET A 1 -6.15 33.73 -50.11
N ALA A 2 -5.13 34.56 -49.93
CA ALA A 2 -5.17 35.57 -48.87
C ALA A 2 -6.25 36.60 -49.24
N THR A 3 -7.25 36.77 -48.38
CA THR A 3 -8.28 37.81 -48.57
C THR A 3 -7.75 39.11 -47.97
N TYR A 4 -7.60 40.15 -48.77
CA TYR A 4 -7.23 41.48 -48.29
C TYR A 4 -8.40 42.08 -47.50
N ALA A 5 -8.11 42.82 -46.42
CA ALA A 5 -9.14 43.36 -45.54
C ALA A 5 -9.70 44.66 -46.09
N ALA A 6 -11.02 44.86 -45.97
CA ALA A 6 -11.67 46.09 -46.39
C ALA A 6 -11.22 47.27 -45.52
N ILE A 7 -11.02 48.44 -46.14
CA ILE A 7 -10.68 49.67 -45.43
C ILE A 7 -11.99 50.39 -45.08
N GLU A 8 -12.49 50.09 -43.88
CA GLU A 8 -13.85 50.47 -43.46
C GLU A 8 -14.06 51.98 -43.34
N PHE A 9 -13.03 52.75 -42.94
CA PHE A 9 -13.19 54.20 -42.79
C PHE A 9 -13.35 54.92 -44.14
N LEU A 10 -12.72 54.41 -45.20
CA LEU A 10 -12.91 54.93 -46.57
C LEU A 10 -14.29 54.51 -47.12
N LEU A 11 -14.79 53.35 -46.74
CA LEU A 11 -16.13 52.90 -47.12
C LEU A 11 -17.22 53.69 -46.39
N ALA A 12 -17.00 54.05 -45.12
CA ALA A 12 -17.93 54.80 -44.28
C ALA A 12 -18.12 56.27 -44.73
N GLY A 13 -17.13 56.81 -45.44
CA GLY A 13 -17.16 58.17 -45.98
C GLY A 13 -16.30 59.14 -45.19
N VAL A 14 -15.52 59.93 -45.91
CA VAL A 14 -14.65 60.99 -45.39
C VAL A 14 -15.36 62.34 -45.55
N VAL A 15 -15.22 63.20 -44.55
CA VAL A 15 -15.86 64.53 -44.55
C VAL A 15 -14.83 65.66 -44.56
N ASP A 16 -15.22 66.79 -45.14
CA ASP A 16 -14.47 68.04 -45.09
C ASP A 16 -14.51 68.70 -43.69
N SER A 17 -13.82 69.83 -43.54
CA SER A 17 -13.80 70.60 -42.29
C SER A 17 -15.16 71.16 -41.87
N SER A 18 -16.15 71.15 -42.75
CA SER A 18 -17.52 71.60 -42.51
C SER A 18 -18.47 70.44 -42.21
N GLY A 19 -17.99 69.19 -42.23
CA GLY A 19 -18.77 67.98 -42.00
C GLY A 19 -19.55 67.49 -43.23
N ASN A 20 -19.34 68.07 -44.42
CA ASN A 20 -19.92 67.56 -45.66
C ASN A 20 -19.07 66.42 -46.22
N PRO A 21 -19.64 65.49 -46.99
CA PRO A 21 -18.85 64.49 -47.71
C PRO A 21 -17.75 65.14 -48.56
N LEU A 22 -16.52 64.64 -48.43
CA LEU A 22 -15.37 65.11 -49.20
C LEU A 22 -15.44 64.57 -50.63
N SER A 23 -16.41 65.07 -51.38
CA SER A 23 -16.64 64.73 -52.78
C SER A 23 -15.41 65.07 -53.62
N GLY A 24 -14.87 64.11 -54.37
CA GLY A 24 -13.72 64.33 -55.24
C GLY A 24 -12.38 64.48 -54.52
N GLY A 25 -12.30 64.18 -53.22
CA GLY A 25 -11.04 64.20 -52.47
C GLY A 25 -9.97 63.29 -53.10
N LEU A 26 -8.73 63.78 -53.14
CA LEU A 26 -7.57 63.09 -53.71
C LEU A 26 -6.83 62.32 -52.60
N CYS A 27 -6.73 61.00 -52.74
CA CYS A 27 -6.17 60.14 -51.72
C CYS A 27 -4.93 59.39 -52.22
N TYR A 28 -3.98 59.15 -51.31
CA TYR A 28 -2.70 58.50 -51.59
C TYR A 28 -2.36 57.47 -50.52
N ALA A 29 -1.92 56.28 -50.93
CA ALA A 29 -1.48 55.21 -50.03
C ALA A 29 0.04 55.02 -50.09
N TYR A 30 0.67 54.94 -48.92
CA TYR A 30 2.12 54.82 -48.75
C TYR A 30 2.51 53.74 -47.73
N GLU A 31 3.76 53.31 -47.79
CA GLU A 31 4.40 52.57 -46.71
C GLU A 31 4.44 53.44 -45.44
N ALA A 32 4.08 52.85 -44.29
CA ALA A 32 3.98 53.55 -43.01
C ALA A 32 5.28 54.31 -42.65
N GLY A 33 5.14 55.52 -42.13
CA GLY A 33 6.26 56.41 -41.83
C GLY A 33 7.00 56.99 -43.04
N THR A 34 6.54 56.76 -44.27
CA THR A 34 7.22 57.22 -45.50
C THR A 34 6.26 57.93 -46.47
N THR A 35 6.78 58.33 -47.64
CA THR A 35 6.00 58.76 -48.82
C THR A 35 6.25 57.82 -50.01
N THR A 36 6.72 56.60 -49.75
CA THR A 36 6.92 55.58 -50.79
C THR A 36 5.55 54.97 -51.10
N PRO A 37 5.05 55.05 -52.35
CA PRO A 37 3.74 54.50 -52.70
C PRO A 37 3.60 53.03 -52.32
N LYS A 38 2.42 52.66 -51.80
CA LYS A 38 2.07 51.29 -51.46
C LYS A 38 0.71 50.95 -52.02
N ASP A 39 0.61 49.79 -52.66
CA ASP A 39 -0.62 49.35 -53.31
C ASP A 39 -1.73 49.02 -52.32
N LEU A 40 -2.91 49.56 -52.62
CA LEU A 40 -4.22 49.07 -52.22
C LEU A 40 -4.86 48.35 -53.40
N TYR A 41 -5.99 47.70 -53.17
CA TYR A 41 -6.65 46.87 -54.17
C TYR A 41 -8.14 47.18 -54.26
N GLU A 42 -8.69 47.27 -55.47
CA GLU A 42 -10.14 47.46 -55.67
C GLU A 42 -10.94 46.20 -55.34
N ASN A 43 -10.30 45.03 -55.39
CA ASN A 43 -10.92 43.73 -55.12
C ASN A 43 -10.24 43.04 -53.93
N SER A 44 -11.02 42.26 -53.17
CA SER A 44 -10.55 41.55 -51.97
C SER A 44 -9.58 40.40 -52.26
N ASP A 45 -9.42 40.02 -53.52
CA ASP A 45 -8.48 39.00 -53.99
C ASP A 45 -7.07 39.55 -54.28
N GLY A 46 -6.86 40.86 -54.13
CA GLY A 46 -5.59 41.53 -54.41
C GLY A 46 -5.37 41.87 -55.89
N SER A 47 -6.42 41.84 -56.71
CA SER A 47 -6.38 42.37 -58.08
C SER A 47 -6.68 43.86 -58.12
N SER A 48 -6.34 44.51 -59.25
CA SER A 48 -6.48 45.96 -59.47
C SER A 48 -5.74 46.80 -58.43
N ALA A 49 -4.40 46.74 -58.47
CA ALA A 49 -3.54 47.54 -57.61
C ALA A 49 -3.67 49.05 -57.91
N ILE A 50 -3.78 49.84 -56.87
CA ILE A 50 -3.94 51.29 -56.92
C ILE A 50 -3.30 51.94 -55.70
N ASN A 51 -2.58 53.03 -55.87
CA ASN A 51 -1.93 53.79 -54.79
C ASN A 51 -2.37 55.27 -54.75
N GLU A 52 -3.11 55.72 -55.76
CA GLU A 52 -3.74 57.05 -55.84
C GLU A 52 -5.19 56.87 -56.29
N PHE A 53 -6.14 57.45 -55.57
CA PHE A 53 -7.56 57.22 -55.82
C PHE A 53 -8.39 58.44 -55.41
N THR A 54 -9.59 58.54 -55.98
CA THR A 54 -10.53 59.65 -55.72
C THR A 54 -11.75 59.17 -54.95
N LEU A 55 -12.20 59.96 -53.99
CA LEU A 55 -13.46 59.72 -53.29
C LEU A 55 -14.66 60.06 -54.20
N ASN A 56 -15.72 59.26 -54.09
CA ASN A 56 -16.97 59.51 -54.82
C ASN A 56 -17.75 60.70 -54.22
N ALA A 57 -18.93 61.02 -54.76
CA ALA A 57 -19.76 62.14 -54.30
C ALA A 57 -20.20 62.05 -52.81
N PHE A 58 -20.11 60.86 -52.21
CA PHE A 58 -20.39 60.61 -50.81
C PHE A 58 -19.11 60.58 -49.94
N GLY A 59 -17.96 60.95 -50.49
CA GLY A 59 -16.68 60.89 -49.78
C GLY A 59 -16.18 59.46 -49.54
N CYS A 60 -16.73 58.47 -50.25
CA CYS A 60 -16.44 57.06 -50.03
C CYS A 60 -15.60 56.45 -51.15
N VAL A 61 -14.86 55.38 -50.82
CA VAL A 61 -14.31 54.43 -51.79
C VAL A 61 -14.16 53.06 -51.11
N GLN A 62 -14.41 51.98 -51.85
CA GLN A 62 -14.17 50.63 -51.35
C GLN A 62 -12.81 50.14 -51.83
N LEU A 63 -11.89 49.94 -50.89
CA LEU A 63 -10.54 49.43 -51.15
C LEU A 63 -10.18 48.37 -50.11
N TYR A 64 -9.22 47.53 -50.48
CA TYR A 64 -8.72 46.44 -49.66
C TYR A 64 -7.20 46.56 -49.49
N GLY A 65 -6.70 46.22 -48.30
CA GLY A 65 -5.28 46.29 -47.96
C GLY A 65 -4.83 45.19 -47.01
N GLN A 66 -3.51 44.99 -46.91
CA GLN A 66 -2.89 44.05 -45.97
C GLN A 66 -1.57 44.64 -45.44
N GLY A 67 -1.40 44.60 -44.12
CA GLY A 67 -0.25 45.17 -43.42
C GLY A 67 -0.49 46.62 -43.00
N THR A 68 0.59 47.33 -42.72
CA THR A 68 0.55 48.71 -42.19
C THR A 68 0.75 49.73 -43.31
N TYR A 69 -0.02 50.82 -43.28
CA TYR A 69 -0.10 51.86 -44.29
C TYR A 69 -0.07 53.25 -43.66
N ARG A 70 0.38 54.23 -44.45
CA ARG A 70 0.02 55.64 -44.29
C ARG A 70 -0.96 56.03 -45.40
N ILE A 71 -2.06 56.69 -45.07
CA ILE A 71 -3.06 57.17 -46.04
C ILE A 71 -3.20 58.68 -45.89
N VAL A 72 -2.91 59.39 -46.97
CA VAL A 72 -3.02 60.86 -47.06
C VAL A 72 -4.26 61.19 -47.87
N ILE A 73 -5.10 62.07 -47.36
CA ILE A 73 -6.35 62.49 -47.99
C ILE A 73 -6.35 64.00 -48.12
N ASN A 74 -6.45 64.47 -49.36
CA ASN A 74 -6.49 65.88 -49.73
C ASN A 74 -7.86 66.24 -50.29
N ASP A 75 -8.21 67.52 -50.28
CA ASP A 75 -9.38 68.03 -50.97
C ASP A 75 -9.16 68.06 -52.50
N GLU A 76 -10.19 68.51 -53.23
CA GLU A 76 -10.12 68.65 -54.70
C GLU A 76 -9.05 69.65 -55.18
N ASN A 77 -8.59 70.55 -54.30
CA ASN A 77 -7.53 71.53 -54.57
C ASN A 77 -6.15 71.03 -54.12
N ASN A 78 -6.03 69.75 -53.77
CA ASN A 78 -4.81 69.12 -53.29
C ASN A 78 -4.27 69.70 -51.96
N VAL A 79 -5.17 70.22 -51.11
CA VAL A 79 -4.86 70.64 -49.74
C VAL A 79 -5.10 69.47 -48.79
N ASN A 80 -4.15 69.21 -47.88
CA ASN A 80 -4.27 68.10 -46.93
C ASN A 80 -5.44 68.29 -45.95
N VAL A 81 -6.29 67.26 -45.86
CA VAL A 81 -7.41 67.18 -44.93
C VAL A 81 -7.09 66.19 -43.80
N TYR A 82 -6.60 65.00 -44.16
CA TYR A 82 -6.17 63.97 -43.20
C TYR A 82 -4.84 63.34 -43.61
N ASP A 83 -4.06 62.95 -42.61
CA ASP A 83 -2.83 62.17 -42.77
C ASP A 83 -2.80 61.13 -41.65
N TYR A 84 -3.22 59.91 -42.00
CA TYR A 84 -3.25 58.80 -41.07
C TYR A 84 -2.02 57.92 -41.29
N ASP A 85 -1.17 57.81 -40.26
CA ASP A 85 0.00 56.94 -40.28
C ASP A 85 -0.19 55.72 -39.37
N ASN A 86 0.53 54.63 -39.65
CA ASN A 86 0.49 53.36 -38.93
C ASN A 86 -0.89 52.67 -38.90
N LEU A 87 -1.71 52.86 -39.93
CA LEU A 87 -2.98 52.14 -40.10
C LEU A 87 -2.71 50.68 -40.50
N THR A 88 -3.14 49.71 -39.70
CA THR A 88 -2.92 48.29 -39.97
C THR A 88 -4.20 47.60 -40.41
N PHE A 89 -4.15 46.90 -41.55
CA PHE A 89 -5.27 46.15 -42.14
C PHE A 89 -4.90 44.69 -42.35
N GLY A 90 -5.88 43.79 -42.20
CA GLY A 90 -5.71 42.35 -42.40
C GLY A 90 -6.19 41.52 -41.22
N SER A 91 -6.24 40.20 -41.43
CA SER A 91 -6.42 39.24 -40.32
C SER A 91 -5.09 39.12 -39.57
N ALA A 92 -5.14 39.08 -38.23
CA ALA A 92 -3.96 38.73 -37.44
C ALA A 92 -3.51 37.30 -37.83
N SER A 93 -2.40 37.20 -38.56
CA SER A 93 -1.85 35.92 -39.04
C SER A 93 -0.69 35.40 -38.20
N ALA A 94 -0.31 36.13 -37.14
CA ALA A 94 0.81 35.85 -36.25
C ALA A 94 0.43 36.16 -34.79
N ALA A 95 1.38 35.96 -33.86
CA ALA A 95 1.22 36.35 -32.46
C ALA A 95 0.81 37.83 -32.37
N VAL A 96 -0.33 38.09 -31.73
CA VAL A 96 -0.77 39.46 -31.44
C VAL A 96 -0.03 39.92 -30.19
N ASP A 97 0.85 40.90 -30.34
CA ASP A 97 1.50 41.56 -29.20
C ASP A 97 0.56 42.63 -28.64
N TYR A 98 0.23 42.53 -27.35
CA TYR A 98 -0.60 43.47 -26.61
C TYR A 98 0.22 44.41 -25.72
N ALA A 99 1.53 44.57 -25.96
CA ALA A 99 2.48 45.31 -25.13
C ALA A 99 1.87 46.49 -24.33
N GLY A 100 1.78 46.31 -23.00
CA GLY A 100 1.28 47.30 -22.05
C GLY A 100 -0.24 47.33 -21.83
N SER A 101 -1.02 46.51 -22.55
CA SER A 101 -2.49 46.39 -22.42
C SER A 101 -2.89 45.03 -21.85
N GLU A 102 -3.97 44.99 -21.06
CA GLU A 102 -4.56 43.74 -20.56
C GLU A 102 -5.55 43.15 -21.57
N LEU A 103 -5.47 41.83 -21.80
CA LEU A 103 -6.50 41.10 -22.53
C LEU A 103 -7.69 40.80 -21.59
N THR A 104 -8.71 41.65 -21.65
CA THR A 104 -9.93 41.51 -20.82
C THR A 104 -11.06 40.78 -21.57
N ASN A 105 -12.10 40.36 -20.85
CA ASN A 105 -13.28 39.67 -21.40
C ASN A 105 -12.98 38.38 -22.19
N VAL A 106 -11.92 37.67 -21.85
CA VAL A 106 -11.61 36.35 -22.41
C VAL A 106 -12.68 35.34 -21.95
N GLY A 107 -13.45 34.81 -22.90
CA GLY A 107 -14.43 33.76 -22.64
C GLY A 107 -13.78 32.46 -22.14
N ALA A 108 -14.59 31.51 -21.67
CA ALA A 108 -14.06 30.19 -21.30
C ALA A 108 -13.52 29.48 -22.56
N ALA A 109 -12.26 29.03 -22.49
CA ALA A 109 -11.67 28.18 -23.52
C ALA A 109 -12.50 26.90 -23.72
N THR A 110 -12.71 26.52 -24.98
CA THR A 110 -13.40 25.28 -25.39
C THR A 110 -12.52 24.36 -26.25
N ALA A 111 -11.30 24.80 -26.58
CA ALA A 111 -10.32 24.06 -27.35
C ALA A 111 -8.90 24.30 -26.83
N THR A 112 -7.98 23.37 -27.10
CA THR A 112 -6.56 23.48 -26.70
C THR A 112 -5.81 24.63 -27.36
N THR A 113 -6.37 25.21 -28.43
CA THR A 113 -5.83 26.36 -29.15
C THR A 113 -6.42 27.69 -28.67
N SER A 114 -7.37 27.68 -27.73
CA SER A 114 -8.00 28.89 -27.20
C SER A 114 -7.16 29.54 -26.12
N ALA A 115 -7.28 30.86 -25.98
CA ALA A 115 -6.76 31.57 -24.81
C ALA A 115 -7.48 31.12 -23.55
N VAL A 116 -6.73 30.82 -22.49
CA VAL A 116 -7.26 30.42 -21.18
C VAL A 116 -7.54 31.67 -20.37
N ASN A 117 -8.73 31.77 -19.76
CA ASN A 117 -9.00 32.86 -18.81
C ASN A 117 -8.54 32.50 -17.38
N TYR A 118 -8.32 33.51 -16.53
CA TYR A 118 -7.79 33.30 -15.19
C TYR A 118 -8.70 32.45 -14.30
N LEU A 119 -10.03 32.53 -14.46
CA LEU A 119 -10.98 31.74 -13.68
C LEU A 119 -10.84 30.23 -13.97
N GLN A 120 -10.59 29.85 -15.23
CA GLN A 120 -10.34 28.45 -15.60
C GLN A 120 -9.05 27.91 -14.96
N LEU A 121 -8.01 28.75 -14.86
CA LEU A 121 -6.77 28.40 -14.17
C LEU A 121 -6.99 28.29 -12.65
N GLN A 122 -7.69 29.26 -12.05
CA GLN A 122 -8.00 29.27 -10.61
C GLN A 122 -8.82 28.05 -10.20
N ASN A 123 -9.77 27.63 -11.04
CA ASN A 123 -10.61 26.44 -10.80
C ASN A 123 -9.92 25.13 -11.20
N GLY A 124 -8.73 25.18 -11.82
CA GLY A 124 -8.01 24.01 -12.30
C GLY A 124 -8.78 23.20 -13.35
N ALA A 125 -9.66 23.84 -14.13
CA ALA A 125 -10.55 23.16 -15.08
C ALA A 125 -9.82 22.25 -16.12
N PRO A 126 -8.61 22.60 -16.62
CA PRO A 126 -7.85 21.70 -17.50
C PRO A 126 -7.33 20.44 -16.81
N GLN A 127 -7.11 20.48 -15.50
CA GLN A 127 -6.47 19.40 -14.73
C GLN A 127 -7.48 18.56 -13.92
N PHE A 128 -8.54 19.18 -13.40
CA PHE A 128 -9.55 18.49 -12.60
C PHE A 128 -10.66 17.92 -13.48
N ILE A 129 -10.83 16.60 -13.45
CA ILE A 129 -11.81 15.88 -14.26
C ILE A 129 -13.03 15.56 -13.40
N GLU A 130 -14.15 16.22 -13.71
CA GLU A 130 -15.42 15.98 -13.03
C GLU A 130 -16.17 14.75 -13.58
N ASN A 131 -16.06 14.50 -14.89
CA ASN A 131 -16.75 13.39 -15.53
C ASN A 131 -15.89 12.11 -15.51
N VAL A 132 -16.06 11.32 -14.44
CA VAL A 132 -15.39 10.03 -14.23
C VAL A 132 -16.41 8.91 -14.39
N THR A 133 -16.22 8.05 -15.39
CA THR A 133 -17.10 6.91 -15.68
C THR A 133 -16.29 5.61 -15.83
N GLY A 134 -16.92 4.54 -16.34
CA GLY A 134 -16.29 3.22 -16.48
C GLY A 134 -16.50 2.31 -15.28
N THR A 135 -15.52 1.44 -15.02
CA THR A 135 -15.51 0.47 -13.91
C THR A 135 -14.38 0.78 -12.92
N ALA A 136 -14.36 0.07 -11.79
CA ALA A 136 -13.32 0.18 -10.77
C ALA A 136 -11.88 -0.04 -11.29
N ASN A 137 -11.72 -0.84 -12.35
CA ASN A 137 -10.42 -1.23 -12.90
C ASN A 137 -10.21 -0.71 -14.34
N ALA A 138 -11.22 -0.07 -14.92
CA ALA A 138 -11.15 0.55 -16.25
C ALA A 138 -11.88 1.90 -16.18
N ILE A 139 -11.13 2.93 -15.80
CA ILE A 139 -11.64 4.28 -15.56
C ILE A 139 -11.68 5.03 -16.88
N VAL A 140 -12.74 5.80 -17.10
CA VAL A 140 -12.84 6.73 -18.24
C VAL A 140 -12.89 8.15 -17.69
N LEU A 141 -11.97 8.99 -18.15
CA LEU A 141 -11.85 10.39 -17.78
C LEU A 141 -12.20 11.25 -18.99
N THR A 142 -13.22 12.10 -18.88
CA THR A 142 -13.64 12.99 -19.95
C THR A 142 -13.51 14.45 -19.51
N SER A 143 -12.63 15.20 -20.16
CA SER A 143 -12.46 16.64 -19.99
C SER A 143 -13.45 17.43 -20.84
N ASP A 144 -13.79 18.64 -20.38
CA ASP A 144 -14.55 19.62 -21.18
C ASP A 144 -13.76 20.09 -22.41
N ILE A 145 -12.44 20.20 -22.26
CA ILE A 145 -11.50 20.44 -23.37
C ILE A 145 -10.75 19.14 -23.61
N THR A 146 -11.10 18.42 -24.67
CA THR A 146 -10.53 17.12 -24.96
C THR A 146 -9.09 17.21 -25.47
N VAL A 147 -8.25 16.27 -25.05
CA VAL A 147 -6.92 16.06 -25.62
C VAL A 147 -6.99 15.04 -26.74
N ALA A 148 -6.44 15.37 -27.92
CA ALA A 148 -6.42 14.46 -29.06
C ALA A 148 -5.34 13.36 -28.93
N SER A 149 -4.30 13.61 -28.14
CA SER A 149 -3.18 12.70 -27.90
C SER A 149 -2.53 13.00 -26.56
N LEU A 150 -2.05 11.96 -25.88
CA LEU A 150 -1.30 12.09 -24.64
C LEU A 150 0.13 12.58 -24.90
N VAL A 151 0.58 13.52 -24.09
CA VAL A 151 1.95 14.06 -24.12
C VAL A 151 2.57 13.87 -22.74
N ILE A 152 3.84 13.46 -22.70
CA ILE A 152 4.58 13.27 -21.44
C ILE A 152 4.47 14.52 -20.55
N GLY A 153 4.25 14.31 -19.25
CA GLY A 153 4.11 15.36 -18.26
C GLY A 153 2.69 15.91 -18.09
N GLN A 154 1.76 15.61 -19.01
CA GLN A 154 0.35 15.91 -18.78
C GLN A 154 -0.16 15.16 -17.55
N HIS A 155 -0.96 15.83 -16.73
CA HIS A 155 -1.46 15.29 -15.48
C HIS A 155 -2.91 15.70 -15.23
N TRP A 156 -3.61 14.86 -14.49
CA TRP A 156 -5.02 15.04 -14.19
C TRP A 156 -5.35 14.59 -12.78
N ILE A 157 -6.30 15.29 -12.17
CA ILE A 157 -6.87 14.98 -10.87
C ILE A 157 -8.31 14.53 -11.10
N PHE A 158 -8.73 13.44 -10.47
CA PHE A 158 -10.10 12.95 -10.59
C PHE A 158 -10.60 12.41 -9.25
N LYS A 159 -11.91 12.43 -9.03
CA LYS A 159 -12.54 11.77 -7.88
C LYS A 159 -13.00 10.37 -8.27
N ALA A 160 -12.49 9.35 -7.57
CA ALA A 160 -12.81 7.96 -7.90
C ALA A 160 -14.28 7.64 -7.61
N THR A 161 -14.95 6.96 -8.54
CA THR A 161 -16.35 6.52 -8.42
C THR A 161 -16.49 5.08 -7.91
N ALA A 162 -15.38 4.33 -7.84
CA ALA A 162 -15.34 2.98 -7.29
C ALA A 162 -13.95 2.68 -6.69
N THR A 163 -13.89 1.69 -5.79
CA THR A 163 -12.62 1.17 -5.25
C THR A 163 -12.07 0.09 -6.17
N ASN A 164 -10.82 0.23 -6.62
CA ASN A 164 -10.22 -0.74 -7.52
C ASN A 164 -10.00 -2.11 -6.83
N THR A 165 -10.18 -3.18 -7.58
CA THR A 165 -10.03 -4.57 -7.09
C THR A 165 -8.90 -5.33 -7.79
N SER A 166 -8.26 -4.73 -8.79
CA SER A 166 -7.07 -5.23 -9.47
C SER A 166 -6.32 -4.07 -10.13
N ALA A 167 -5.44 -4.38 -11.09
CA ALA A 167 -4.75 -3.36 -11.90
C ALA A 167 -5.77 -2.46 -12.63
N VAL A 168 -5.41 -1.19 -12.80
CA VAL A 168 -6.30 -0.15 -13.33
C VAL A 168 -5.78 0.36 -14.67
N THR A 169 -6.68 0.57 -15.62
CA THR A 169 -6.43 1.36 -16.84
C THR A 169 -7.26 2.64 -16.82
N VAL A 170 -6.78 3.66 -17.51
CA VAL A 170 -7.49 4.91 -17.78
C VAL A 170 -7.61 5.13 -19.29
N ASP A 171 -8.82 5.38 -19.77
CA ASP A 171 -9.06 5.99 -21.08
C ASP A 171 -9.32 7.48 -20.89
N LYS A 172 -8.41 8.31 -21.38
CA LYS A 172 -8.50 9.76 -21.27
C LYS A 172 -9.02 10.34 -22.57
N ASP A 173 -10.19 10.97 -22.54
CA ASP A 173 -10.86 11.61 -23.69
C ASP A 173 -10.98 10.72 -24.95
N GLY A 174 -11.04 9.39 -24.80
CA GLY A 174 -11.10 8.48 -25.93
C GLY A 174 -9.77 8.34 -26.69
N THR A 175 -8.64 8.70 -26.08
CA THR A 175 -7.29 8.48 -26.64
C THR A 175 -6.86 7.00 -26.56
N GLY A 176 -7.64 6.16 -25.88
CA GLY A 176 -7.39 4.72 -25.73
C GLY A 176 -6.99 4.34 -24.31
N THR A 177 -7.18 3.06 -23.97
CA THR A 177 -6.88 2.54 -22.63
C THR A 177 -5.38 2.49 -22.37
N THR A 178 -4.94 3.17 -21.32
CA THR A 178 -3.55 3.22 -20.88
C THR A 178 -3.44 2.73 -19.43
N ASP A 179 -2.41 1.94 -19.13
CA ASP A 179 -2.17 1.40 -17.78
C ASP A 179 -1.92 2.50 -16.75
N VAL A 180 -2.41 2.30 -15.53
CA VAL A 180 -2.03 3.08 -14.35
C VAL A 180 -1.10 2.25 -13.47
N LYS A 181 0.04 2.82 -13.11
CA LYS A 181 1.03 2.25 -12.21
C LYS A 181 1.22 3.16 -11.01
N LYS A 182 1.80 2.62 -9.93
CA LYS A 182 2.31 3.39 -8.80
C LYS A 182 3.82 3.21 -8.68
N ALA A 183 4.50 4.25 -8.22
CA ALA A 183 5.94 4.21 -7.99
C ALA A 183 6.28 3.51 -6.66
N PHE A 184 7.29 2.65 -6.69
CA PHE A 184 7.95 2.11 -5.51
C PHE A 184 9.47 2.29 -5.71
N GLY A 185 10.02 3.38 -5.18
CA GLY A 185 11.35 3.84 -5.56
C GLY A 185 11.38 4.24 -7.05
N THR A 186 12.33 3.69 -7.82
CA THR A 186 12.45 3.92 -9.27
C THR A 186 11.63 2.93 -10.12
N ALA A 187 11.05 1.90 -9.50
CA ALA A 187 10.26 0.89 -10.20
C ALA A 187 8.79 1.31 -10.26
N LEU A 188 8.14 1.01 -11.39
CA LEU A 188 6.71 1.17 -11.57
C LEU A 188 6.02 -0.19 -11.45
N THR A 189 4.98 -0.25 -10.61
CA THR A 189 4.23 -1.48 -10.32
C THR A 189 2.75 -1.28 -10.60
N ALA A 190 2.05 -2.35 -11.00
CA ALA A 190 0.60 -2.28 -11.17
C ALA A 190 -0.09 -1.92 -9.86
N LEU A 191 -1.22 -1.23 -9.96
CA LEU A 191 -2.07 -0.99 -8.79
C LEU A 191 -2.58 -2.31 -8.20
N ALA A 192 -2.56 -2.38 -6.87
CA ALA A 192 -3.13 -3.41 -6.04
C ALA A 192 -4.56 -3.02 -5.62
N PRO A 193 -5.40 -3.99 -5.19
CA PRO A 193 -6.74 -3.71 -4.70
C PRO A 193 -6.72 -2.64 -3.60
N GLY A 194 -7.55 -1.60 -3.74
CA GLY A 194 -7.68 -0.52 -2.76
C GLY A 194 -6.65 0.62 -2.85
N ASP A 195 -5.74 0.61 -3.84
CA ASP A 195 -4.87 1.77 -4.11
C ASP A 195 -5.66 3.00 -4.56
N ILE A 196 -6.83 2.80 -5.16
CA ILE A 196 -7.85 3.80 -5.46
C ILE A 196 -9.11 3.39 -4.69
N ILE A 197 -9.55 4.25 -3.78
CA ILE A 197 -10.75 4.10 -2.95
C ILE A 197 -11.82 5.07 -3.44
N ILE A 198 -13.06 4.58 -3.54
CA ILE A 198 -14.25 5.38 -3.88
C ILE A 198 -14.31 6.68 -3.07
N GLY A 199 -14.63 7.78 -3.75
CA GLY A 199 -14.72 9.13 -3.17
C GLY A 199 -13.38 9.81 -2.92
N GLY A 200 -12.25 9.11 -3.03
CA GLY A 200 -10.91 9.71 -2.94
C GLY A 200 -10.56 10.53 -4.18
N ALA A 201 -9.79 11.60 -4.00
CA ALA A 201 -9.22 12.38 -5.10
C ALA A 201 -7.81 11.87 -5.43
N TYR A 202 -7.56 11.56 -6.70
CA TYR A 202 -6.32 10.95 -7.16
C TYR A 202 -5.69 11.77 -8.28
N HIS A 203 -4.37 11.84 -8.27
CA HIS A 203 -3.56 12.58 -9.24
C HIS A 203 -2.72 11.59 -10.05
N ILE A 204 -2.93 11.60 -11.37
CA ILE A 204 -2.17 10.81 -12.34
C ILE A 204 -1.34 11.71 -13.25
N ILE A 205 -0.13 11.27 -13.60
CA ILE A 205 0.73 11.92 -14.59
C ILE A 205 1.11 10.93 -15.68
N TYR A 206 1.06 11.34 -16.95
CA TYR A 206 1.49 10.50 -18.07
C TYR A 206 3.01 10.59 -18.25
N ASP A 207 3.70 9.46 -18.24
CA ASP A 207 5.18 9.38 -18.35
C ASP A 207 5.69 9.16 -19.79
N GLY A 208 4.80 9.21 -20.78
CA GLY A 208 5.11 8.91 -22.18
C GLY A 208 4.81 7.46 -22.59
N THR A 209 4.49 6.57 -21.64
CA THR A 209 4.06 5.19 -21.90
C THR A 209 2.79 4.83 -21.11
N GLN A 210 2.72 5.21 -19.84
CA GLN A 210 1.66 4.85 -18.91
C GLN A 210 1.38 6.01 -17.92
N TYR A 211 0.33 5.85 -17.11
CA TYR A 211 0.03 6.79 -16.02
C TYR A 211 0.74 6.39 -14.74
N ILE A 212 1.29 7.37 -14.01
CA ILE A 212 1.80 7.20 -12.65
C ILE A 212 0.80 7.84 -11.68
N LEU A 213 0.23 7.04 -10.79
CA LEU A 213 -0.57 7.47 -9.66
C LEU A 213 0.34 8.03 -8.57
N LEU A 214 0.19 9.32 -8.25
CA LEU A 214 1.07 10.05 -7.33
C LEU A 214 0.66 9.91 -5.86
N ASN A 215 -0.60 9.62 -5.59
CA ASN A 215 -1.15 9.53 -4.24
C ASN A 215 -2.02 8.27 -4.04
N PRO A 216 -1.46 7.05 -4.24
CA PRO A 216 -2.20 5.83 -3.97
C PRO A 216 -2.61 5.75 -2.49
N SER A 217 -3.81 5.26 -2.22
CA SER A 217 -4.31 4.99 -0.88
C SER A 217 -3.56 3.81 -0.26
N GLY A 218 -2.54 4.10 0.56
CA GLY A 218 -1.76 3.06 1.27
C GLY A 218 -2.44 2.49 2.53
N ILE A 219 -3.57 3.04 2.94
CA ILE A 219 -4.19 2.75 4.25
C ILE A 219 -4.63 1.29 4.36
N GLY A 220 -5.19 0.69 3.31
CA GLY A 220 -5.61 -0.73 3.35
C GLY A 220 -4.44 -1.70 3.55
N SER A 221 -3.29 -1.42 2.93
CA SER A 221 -2.10 -2.28 3.06
C SER A 221 -1.45 -2.15 4.43
N VAL A 222 -1.52 -0.97 5.06
CA VAL A 222 -0.99 -0.73 6.41
C VAL A 222 -1.95 -1.25 7.48
N GLN A 223 -3.25 -0.96 7.40
CA GLN A 223 -4.26 -1.38 8.38
C GLN A 223 -4.50 -2.88 8.37
N ASN A 224 -4.53 -3.51 7.20
CA ASN A 224 -4.69 -4.96 7.08
C ASN A 224 -3.37 -5.73 7.25
N GLY A 225 -2.27 -5.00 7.53
CA GLY A 225 -0.96 -5.55 7.78
C GLY A 225 -0.27 -6.22 6.60
N SER A 226 -0.78 -6.07 5.37
CA SER A 226 -0.18 -6.63 4.15
C SER A 226 1.28 -6.21 3.93
N VAL A 227 1.66 -5.03 4.44
CA VAL A 227 3.05 -4.52 4.36
C VAL A 227 4.04 -5.30 5.25
N PHE A 228 3.56 -6.07 6.22
CA PHE A 228 4.39 -6.88 7.11
C PHE A 228 3.93 -8.35 7.19
N TYR A 229 2.81 -8.74 6.58
CA TYR A 229 2.27 -10.09 6.62
C TYR A 229 2.35 -10.77 5.24
N GLY A 230 3.19 -11.80 5.13
CA GLY A 230 3.47 -12.54 3.91
C GLY A 230 2.49 -13.69 3.59
N GLY A 231 1.38 -13.80 4.34
CA GLY A 231 0.37 -14.85 4.17
C GLY A 231 0.79 -16.22 4.73
N THR A 232 0.14 -17.28 4.26
CA THR A 232 0.54 -18.67 4.54
C THR A 232 1.72 -19.04 3.65
N SER A 233 2.82 -19.49 4.24
CA SER A 233 4.04 -19.80 3.50
C SER A 233 3.85 -20.99 2.55
N GLY A 234 4.30 -20.86 1.31
CA GLY A 234 4.42 -21.96 0.35
C GLY A 234 5.78 -22.68 0.42
N GLY A 235 6.13 -23.37 -0.67
CA GLY A 235 7.41 -24.07 -0.81
C GLY A 235 7.43 -25.44 -0.16
N SER A 236 8.44 -25.71 0.68
CA SER A 236 8.60 -26.97 1.41
C SER A 236 8.81 -26.75 2.91
N ALA A 237 8.94 -27.85 3.67
CA ALA A 237 9.25 -27.82 5.10
C ALA A 237 10.44 -26.90 5.44
N ASN A 238 11.51 -26.96 4.63
CA ASN A 238 12.79 -26.29 4.91
C ASN A 238 13.13 -25.18 3.90
N ALA A 239 12.35 -24.98 2.85
CA ALA A 239 12.49 -23.86 1.92
C ALA A 239 11.15 -23.16 1.78
N LYS A 240 10.87 -22.21 2.67
CA LYS A 240 9.57 -21.53 2.73
C LYS A 240 9.58 -20.28 1.85
N THR A 241 8.43 -20.00 1.22
CA THR A 241 8.22 -18.78 0.43
C THR A 241 7.06 -17.99 1.01
N VAL A 242 7.15 -16.66 1.01
CA VAL A 242 6.07 -15.77 1.47
C VAL A 242 5.96 -14.58 0.51
N THR A 243 4.78 -13.95 0.44
CA THR A 243 4.53 -12.87 -0.52
C THR A 243 3.96 -11.67 0.22
N LEU A 244 4.76 -10.62 0.38
CA LEU A 244 4.28 -9.34 0.91
C LEU A 244 3.66 -8.51 -0.22
N SER A 245 2.72 -7.65 0.15
CA SER A 245 2.15 -6.64 -0.74
C SER A 245 2.18 -5.26 -0.06
N PRO A 246 2.88 -4.27 -0.64
CA PRO A 246 3.67 -4.33 -1.87
C PRO A 246 4.85 -5.31 -1.81
N ALA A 247 5.29 -5.82 -2.97
CA ALA A 247 6.44 -6.71 -3.06
C ALA A 247 7.72 -5.97 -2.69
N ILE A 248 8.52 -6.54 -1.80
CA ILE A 248 9.82 -5.97 -1.42
C ILE A 248 10.87 -6.32 -2.48
N ALA A 249 11.81 -5.39 -2.73
CA ALA A 249 12.89 -5.57 -3.70
C ALA A 249 14.20 -6.09 -3.07
N SER A 250 14.39 -5.82 -1.77
CA SER A 250 15.54 -6.28 -1.00
C SER A 250 15.18 -6.33 0.49
N LEU A 251 15.97 -7.07 1.28
CA LEU A 251 15.86 -7.07 2.73
C LEU A 251 16.72 -5.97 3.33
N THR A 252 16.17 -5.23 4.29
CA THR A 252 16.90 -4.22 5.06
C THR A 252 16.98 -4.64 6.52
N THR A 253 18.14 -4.44 7.16
CA THR A 253 18.32 -4.74 8.58
C THR A 253 17.21 -4.11 9.43
N GLY A 254 16.62 -4.89 10.33
CA GLY A 254 15.49 -4.46 11.17
C GLY A 254 14.11 -4.83 10.60
N GLN A 255 14.03 -5.31 9.35
CA GLN A 255 12.77 -5.66 8.72
C GLN A 255 12.16 -6.92 9.36
N ILE A 256 10.87 -6.84 9.72
CA ILE A 256 10.09 -7.96 10.27
C ILE A 256 9.09 -8.45 9.22
N ILE A 257 9.01 -9.76 9.06
CA ILE A 257 8.02 -10.43 8.21
C ILE A 257 7.22 -11.42 9.06
N ASN A 258 5.93 -11.15 9.20
CA ASN A 258 4.96 -12.05 9.81
C ASN A 258 4.41 -13.03 8.76
N TYR A 259 4.21 -14.29 9.13
CA TYR A 259 3.62 -15.28 8.25
C TYR A 259 2.93 -16.41 9.02
N THR A 260 2.03 -17.14 8.36
CA THR A 260 1.53 -18.43 8.85
C THR A 260 2.35 -19.54 8.22
N ALA A 261 2.89 -20.48 8.98
CA ALA A 261 3.68 -21.56 8.42
C ALA A 261 2.78 -22.59 7.71
N GLY A 262 3.00 -22.84 6.42
CA GLY A 262 2.28 -23.87 5.66
C GLY A 262 2.77 -25.30 5.92
N TYR A 263 3.99 -25.46 6.43
CA TYR A 263 4.64 -26.75 6.67
C TYR A 263 5.43 -26.73 7.97
N THR A 264 5.50 -27.86 8.66
CA THR A 264 6.41 -28.03 9.80
C THR A 264 7.84 -28.23 9.29
N ASN A 265 8.83 -27.48 9.80
CA ASN A 265 10.22 -27.68 9.40
C ASN A 265 10.78 -29.01 9.95
N THR A 266 11.71 -29.64 9.22
CA THR A 266 12.37 -30.89 9.64
C THR A 266 13.85 -30.70 9.97
N GLY A 267 14.34 -29.46 9.91
CA GLY A 267 15.71 -29.07 10.23
C GLY A 267 15.94 -27.59 9.90
N ALA A 268 17.18 -27.23 9.58
CA ALA A 268 17.54 -25.89 9.11
C ALA A 268 16.63 -25.47 7.95
N MET A 269 16.18 -24.22 7.95
CA MET A 269 15.26 -23.72 6.94
C MET A 269 15.62 -22.33 6.43
N THR A 270 15.10 -21.99 5.25
CA THR A 270 15.20 -20.66 4.65
C THR A 270 13.81 -20.04 4.45
N LEU A 271 13.77 -18.71 4.40
CA LEU A 271 12.61 -17.91 3.99
C LEU A 271 12.98 -17.11 2.73
N ASN A 272 12.15 -17.19 1.70
CA ASN A 272 12.30 -16.42 0.45
C ASN A 272 11.07 -15.51 0.26
N PRO A 273 11.12 -14.26 0.76
CA PRO A 273 10.03 -13.30 0.58
C PRO A 273 10.04 -12.73 -0.84
N ASN A 274 8.89 -12.71 -1.52
CA ASN A 274 8.70 -12.16 -2.86
C ASN A 274 9.69 -12.66 -3.93
N GLY A 275 10.34 -13.81 -3.72
CA GLY A 275 11.27 -14.39 -4.68
C GLY A 275 12.64 -13.68 -4.78
N ILE A 276 12.96 -12.77 -3.87
CA ILE A 276 14.20 -11.96 -3.93
C ILE A 276 15.47 -12.75 -3.56
N GLY A 277 15.31 -13.94 -2.97
CA GLY A 277 16.42 -14.80 -2.55
C GLY A 277 16.12 -15.53 -1.24
N ALA A 278 16.46 -16.81 -1.17
CA ALA A 278 16.30 -17.61 0.04
C ALA A 278 17.35 -17.22 1.09
N THR A 279 16.89 -16.76 2.24
CA THR A 279 17.75 -16.37 3.37
C THR A 279 17.53 -17.33 4.54
N ALA A 280 18.60 -17.76 5.21
CA ALA A 280 18.50 -18.72 6.30
C ALA A 280 17.73 -18.12 7.50
N VAL A 281 16.94 -18.96 8.17
CA VAL A 281 16.27 -18.63 9.42
C VAL A 281 16.99 -19.35 10.56
N LYS A 282 17.44 -18.57 11.54
CA LYS A 282 18.30 -19.00 12.65
C LYS A 282 17.64 -18.71 13.98
N LEU A 283 18.12 -19.38 15.02
CA LEU A 283 17.87 -18.97 16.40
C LEU A 283 18.53 -17.62 16.68
N GLU A 284 18.06 -16.91 17.71
CA GLU A 284 18.68 -15.65 18.15
C GLU A 284 20.15 -15.83 18.54
N THR A 285 20.50 -17.02 19.05
CA THR A 285 21.88 -17.42 19.37
C THR A 285 22.74 -17.73 18.14
N GLY A 286 22.19 -17.66 16.92
CA GLY A 286 22.89 -17.86 15.64
C GLY A 286 22.89 -19.29 15.10
N GLY A 287 22.48 -20.29 15.89
CA GLY A 287 22.36 -21.69 15.46
C GLY A 287 21.24 -21.94 14.45
N ASP A 288 21.32 -23.06 13.73
CA ASP A 288 20.22 -23.53 12.88
C ASP A 288 18.97 -23.86 13.70
N LEU A 289 17.80 -23.65 13.09
CA LEU A 289 16.53 -24.06 13.68
C LEU A 289 16.46 -25.59 13.82
N PRO A 290 16.15 -26.12 15.01
CA PRO A 290 15.83 -27.53 15.19
C PRO A 290 14.57 -27.92 14.41
N ALA A 291 14.45 -29.21 14.10
CA ALA A 291 13.21 -29.78 13.56
C ALA A 291 12.00 -29.46 14.45
N ALA A 292 10.84 -29.26 13.83
CA ALA A 292 9.57 -28.95 14.49
C ALA A 292 9.53 -27.66 15.33
N THR A 293 10.46 -26.72 15.08
CA THR A 293 10.41 -25.37 15.69
C THR A 293 9.34 -24.49 15.03
N VAL A 294 9.25 -24.53 13.70
CA VAL A 294 8.24 -23.82 12.92
C VAL A 294 7.18 -24.83 12.50
N VAL A 295 6.02 -24.83 13.15
CA VAL A 295 4.94 -25.81 13.03
C VAL A 295 3.87 -25.33 12.06
N ALA A 296 3.38 -26.22 11.19
CA ALA A 296 2.30 -25.90 10.26
C ALA A 296 1.04 -25.34 10.96
N GLY A 297 0.43 -24.31 10.38
CA GLY A 297 -0.74 -23.63 10.89
C GLY A 297 -0.47 -22.55 11.94
N GLN A 298 0.75 -22.48 12.48
CA GLN A 298 1.12 -21.48 13.49
C GLN A 298 1.65 -20.19 12.86
N ARG A 299 1.54 -19.07 13.59
CA ARG A 299 2.02 -17.74 13.17
C ARG A 299 3.40 -17.46 13.74
N TYR A 300 4.27 -16.91 12.90
CA TYR A 300 5.66 -16.61 13.24
C TYR A 300 6.05 -15.23 12.72
N ALA A 301 7.03 -14.62 13.38
CA ALA A 301 7.71 -13.42 12.92
C ALA A 301 9.18 -13.75 12.62
N ALA A 302 9.67 -13.27 11.48
CA ALA A 302 11.07 -13.38 11.09
C ALA A 302 11.69 -11.98 11.05
N PHE A 303 12.70 -11.72 11.89
CA PHE A 303 13.42 -10.46 11.95
C PHE A 303 14.73 -10.54 11.18
N TYR A 304 14.95 -9.67 10.20
CA TYR A 304 16.18 -9.67 9.41
C TYR A 304 17.28 -8.88 10.12
N ASN A 305 18.38 -9.55 10.48
CA ASN A 305 19.49 -8.93 11.21
C ASN A 305 20.59 -8.35 10.32
N GLY A 306 20.39 -8.34 8.99
CA GLY A 306 21.39 -7.91 8.01
C GLY A 306 22.13 -9.06 7.31
N THR A 307 22.00 -10.30 7.79
CA THR A 307 22.57 -11.49 7.13
C THR A 307 21.58 -12.67 7.12
N ASN A 308 20.92 -12.93 8.24
CA ASN A 308 19.95 -14.01 8.39
C ASN A 308 18.64 -13.48 8.98
N PHE A 309 17.57 -14.26 8.86
CA PHE A 309 16.40 -14.05 9.70
C PHE A 309 16.61 -14.69 11.06
N THR A 310 16.31 -13.98 12.13
CA THR A 310 16.15 -14.55 13.47
C THR A 310 14.68 -14.89 13.69
N HIS A 311 14.43 -16.12 14.15
CA HIS A 311 13.10 -16.60 14.50
C HIS A 311 12.60 -15.92 15.77
N ILE A 312 11.41 -15.30 15.70
CA ILE A 312 10.69 -14.78 16.85
C ILE A 312 9.43 -15.62 17.01
N GLU A 313 9.39 -16.42 18.06
CA GLU A 313 8.17 -17.11 18.50
C GLU A 313 7.28 -16.08 19.19
N LEU A 314 6.07 -15.84 18.67
CA LEU A 314 5.11 -14.93 19.31
C LEU A 314 4.47 -15.66 20.48
N GLY A 315 5.18 -15.64 21.62
CA GLY A 315 4.95 -16.31 22.90
C GLY A 315 3.58 -16.95 23.09
N TYR A 316 3.55 -18.27 22.98
CA TYR A 316 2.53 -19.10 23.63
C TYR A 316 3.24 -20.18 24.44
N SER A 317 2.71 -20.43 25.63
CA SER A 317 3.10 -21.60 26.40
C SER A 317 2.67 -22.86 25.65
N ARG A 318 3.61 -23.70 25.22
CA ARG A 318 3.31 -24.88 24.39
C ARG A 318 2.77 -26.01 25.26
N VAL A 319 1.52 -26.40 25.05
CA VAL A 319 0.95 -27.61 25.68
C VAL A 319 1.51 -28.84 24.96
N ILE A 320 2.41 -29.58 25.60
CA ILE A 320 3.09 -30.75 25.02
C ILE A 320 2.19 -31.99 25.05
N SER A 321 1.39 -32.14 26.10
CA SER A 321 0.37 -33.18 26.20
C SER A 321 -0.71 -32.77 27.18
N ARG A 322 -1.93 -33.26 26.95
CA ARG A 322 -3.07 -33.14 27.86
C ARG A 322 -3.90 -34.40 27.83
N THR A 323 -4.07 -35.05 28.98
CA THR A 323 -4.89 -36.25 29.12
C THR A 323 -5.91 -36.05 30.23
N ALA A 324 -7.15 -36.50 29.99
CA ALA A 324 -8.19 -36.63 30.99
C ALA A 324 -8.62 -38.11 31.00
N SER A 325 -8.22 -38.86 32.02
CA SER A 325 -8.52 -40.29 32.10
C SER A 325 -8.70 -40.73 33.55
N MET A 326 -9.55 -41.73 33.75
CA MET A 326 -9.72 -42.38 35.05
C MET A 326 -8.67 -43.47 35.20
N VAL A 327 -7.74 -43.30 36.13
CA VAL A 327 -6.70 -44.29 36.43
C VAL A 327 -7.00 -44.92 37.78
N SER A 328 -7.12 -46.25 37.80
CA SER A 328 -7.27 -47.03 39.03
C SER A 328 -5.90 -47.28 39.66
N VAL A 329 -5.72 -46.86 40.90
CA VAL A 329 -4.49 -47.11 41.66
C VAL A 329 -4.78 -48.19 42.69
N GLN A 330 -4.12 -49.34 42.55
CA GLN A 330 -4.22 -50.45 43.52
C GLN A 330 -3.28 -50.22 44.70
N ASN A 331 -3.58 -50.86 45.84
CA ASN A 331 -2.63 -50.96 46.94
C ASN A 331 -1.43 -51.80 46.53
N SER A 332 -0.30 -51.14 46.32
CA SER A 332 0.94 -51.80 45.95
C SER A 332 2.12 -50.89 46.21
N SER A 333 3.27 -51.49 46.49
CA SER A 333 4.56 -50.80 46.39
C SER A 333 4.99 -50.58 44.94
N THR A 334 4.29 -51.19 43.97
CA THR A 334 4.48 -50.98 42.53
C THR A 334 3.87 -49.65 42.08
N GLU A 335 4.67 -48.85 41.37
CA GLU A 335 4.27 -47.56 40.80
C GLU A 335 3.25 -47.72 39.65
N THR A 336 2.16 -46.95 39.70
CA THR A 336 1.20 -46.82 38.59
C THR A 336 1.44 -45.51 37.82
N ASP A 337 1.58 -45.58 36.50
CA ASP A 337 1.71 -44.40 35.63
C ASP A 337 0.37 -43.63 35.56
N LEU A 338 0.37 -42.38 36.03
CA LEU A 338 -0.77 -41.45 35.91
C LEU A 338 -0.71 -40.65 34.60
N LEU A 339 0.50 -40.31 34.16
CA LEU A 339 0.78 -39.69 32.87
C LEU A 339 2.18 -40.09 32.43
N SER A 340 2.33 -40.44 31.16
CA SER A 340 3.62 -40.72 30.53
C SER A 340 3.67 -39.98 29.19
N ILE A 341 4.73 -39.21 28.98
CA ILE A 341 4.96 -38.46 27.74
C ILE A 341 6.39 -38.67 27.26
N THR A 342 6.55 -38.86 25.95
CA THR A 342 7.85 -38.75 25.30
C THR A 342 8.22 -37.28 25.17
N ILE A 343 9.33 -36.87 25.80
CA ILE A 343 9.78 -35.47 25.72
C ILE A 343 10.31 -35.19 24.31
N PRO A 344 9.79 -34.16 23.61
CA PRO A 344 10.36 -33.75 22.33
C PRO A 344 11.81 -33.31 22.48
N ALA A 345 12.61 -33.47 21.43
CA ALA A 345 14.00 -33.02 21.44
C ALA A 345 14.11 -31.53 21.84
N ASN A 346 15.19 -31.19 22.56
CA ASN A 346 15.51 -29.82 23.02
C ASN A 346 14.53 -29.17 24.01
N THR A 347 13.64 -29.95 24.65
CA THR A 347 12.72 -29.42 25.66
C THR A 347 13.37 -29.27 27.04
N LEU A 348 14.42 -30.06 27.35
CA LEU A 348 15.15 -30.05 28.63
C LEU A 348 16.49 -29.31 28.53
N VAL A 349 16.48 -28.10 27.98
CA VAL A 349 17.67 -27.24 27.89
C VAL A 349 17.57 -26.10 28.90
N ALA A 350 18.73 -25.56 29.31
CA ALA A 350 18.80 -24.42 30.21
C ALA A 350 17.93 -23.25 29.72
N GLY A 351 17.21 -22.62 30.65
CA GLY A 351 16.35 -21.46 30.37
C GLY A 351 14.92 -21.80 29.94
N ARG A 352 14.52 -23.08 29.92
CA ARG A 352 13.12 -23.49 29.73
C ARG A 352 12.53 -24.03 31.01
N ILE A 353 11.22 -23.89 31.21
CA ILE A 353 10.53 -24.47 32.36
C ILE A 353 9.39 -25.36 31.87
N LEU A 354 9.32 -26.58 32.40
CA LEU A 354 8.21 -27.50 32.16
C LEU A 354 7.30 -27.49 33.38
N ARG A 355 6.06 -27.06 33.20
CA ARG A 355 5.02 -27.20 34.22
C ARG A 355 4.22 -28.46 33.98
N VAL A 356 4.01 -29.21 35.04
CA VAL A 356 3.13 -30.37 35.11
C VAL A 356 2.08 -30.07 36.15
N SER A 357 0.83 -29.98 35.72
CA SER A 357 -0.29 -29.95 36.66
C SER A 357 -0.96 -31.31 36.61
N ALA A 358 -1.34 -31.87 37.75
CA ALA A 358 -2.21 -33.03 37.83
C ALA A 358 -3.29 -32.78 38.89
N PHE A 359 -4.52 -33.18 38.58
CA PHE A 359 -5.63 -33.15 39.54
C PHE A 359 -6.09 -34.58 39.77
N GLY A 360 -6.64 -34.87 40.95
CA GLY A 360 -7.19 -36.17 41.28
C GLY A 360 -8.24 -36.06 42.37
N HIS A 361 -9.14 -37.03 42.41
CA HIS A 361 -10.12 -37.19 43.49
C HIS A 361 -10.00 -38.60 44.05
N VAL A 362 -10.10 -38.70 45.39
CA VAL A 362 -10.14 -39.98 46.07
C VAL A 362 -11.60 -40.38 46.25
N ALA A 363 -12.08 -41.28 45.39
CA ALA A 363 -13.36 -41.93 45.58
C ALA A 363 -13.16 -43.14 46.50
N ASP A 364 -13.54 -43.03 47.77
CA ASP A 364 -13.60 -44.16 48.68
C ASP A 364 -15.02 -44.76 48.71
N GLY A 365 -15.11 -46.09 48.71
CA GLY A 365 -16.39 -46.79 48.86
C GLY A 365 -16.84 -46.97 50.31
N LEU A 366 -15.95 -46.79 51.29
CA LEU A 366 -16.17 -47.19 52.69
C LEU A 366 -15.33 -46.29 53.63
N GLY A 367 -16.01 -45.43 54.40
CA GLY A 367 -15.41 -44.28 55.09
C GLY A 367 -14.36 -44.57 56.17
N GLY A 368 -13.69 -43.49 56.58
CA GLY A 368 -13.08 -43.35 57.90
C GLY A 368 -11.64 -43.87 58.06
N GLY A 369 -10.71 -43.43 57.23
CA GLY A 369 -9.27 -43.58 57.49
C GLY A 369 -8.42 -42.93 56.40
N GLY A 370 -7.46 -42.07 56.78
CA GLY A 370 -6.60 -41.36 55.83
C GLY A 370 -5.81 -42.31 54.94
N THR A 371 -5.71 -42.00 53.65
CA THR A 371 -4.93 -42.76 52.66
C THR A 371 -3.68 -41.99 52.30
N THR A 372 -2.52 -42.67 52.29
CA THR A 372 -1.25 -42.05 51.90
C THR A 372 -0.95 -42.37 50.44
N PHE A 373 -0.85 -41.32 49.62
CA PHE A 373 -0.39 -41.37 48.24
C PHE A 373 1.04 -40.85 48.17
N THR A 374 1.93 -41.63 47.56
CA THR A 374 3.27 -41.13 47.20
C THR A 374 3.29 -40.86 45.71
N PHE A 375 3.35 -39.59 45.33
CA PHE A 375 3.54 -39.16 43.96
C PHE A 375 5.04 -39.07 43.67
N LYS A 376 5.45 -39.57 42.51
CA LYS A 376 6.81 -39.45 42.03
C LYS A 376 6.82 -38.86 40.64
N PHE A 377 7.67 -37.88 40.46
CA PHE A 377 7.98 -37.31 39.16
C PHE A 377 9.27 -37.93 38.65
N LYS A 378 9.22 -38.52 37.45
CA LYS A 378 10.31 -39.33 36.93
C LYS A 378 10.68 -38.92 35.51
N LEU A 379 11.97 -38.98 35.21
CA LEU A 379 12.48 -38.96 33.84
C LEU A 379 13.10 -40.32 33.52
N GLY A 380 12.51 -41.03 32.56
CA GLY A 380 12.78 -42.44 32.34
C GLY A 380 12.46 -43.26 33.59
N SER A 381 13.44 -44.03 34.07
CA SER A 381 13.35 -44.77 35.33
C SER A 381 13.74 -43.96 36.57
N THR A 382 14.38 -42.80 36.40
CA THR A 382 14.95 -41.99 37.48
C THR A 382 13.87 -41.14 38.14
N THR A 383 13.68 -41.27 39.46
CA THR A 383 12.82 -40.37 40.23
C THR A 383 13.53 -39.06 40.51
N LEU A 384 12.98 -37.96 40.00
CA LEU A 384 13.52 -36.61 40.17
C LEU A 384 13.05 -35.97 41.47
N SER A 385 11.79 -36.18 41.82
CA SER A 385 11.19 -35.71 43.06
C SER A 385 10.04 -36.60 43.48
N SER A 386 9.73 -36.61 44.77
CA SER A 386 8.60 -37.31 45.35
C SER A 386 7.90 -36.44 46.37
N ALA A 387 6.59 -36.55 46.45
CA ALA A 387 5.83 -35.96 47.55
C ALA A 387 4.72 -36.90 48.02
N VAL A 388 4.39 -36.74 49.30
CA VAL A 388 3.45 -37.60 50.00
C VAL A 388 2.21 -36.79 50.34
N ALA A 389 1.05 -37.22 49.86
CA ALA A 389 -0.24 -36.67 50.26
C ALA A 389 -0.92 -37.65 51.20
N VAL A 390 -1.44 -37.17 52.33
CA VAL A 390 -2.32 -37.94 53.20
C VAL A 390 -3.70 -37.32 53.08
N THR A 391 -4.64 -38.05 52.47
CA THR A 391 -5.99 -37.51 52.21
C THR A 391 -7.02 -38.20 53.09
N SER A 392 -8.00 -37.43 53.55
CA SER A 392 -9.23 -38.00 54.11
C SER A 392 -10.23 -38.38 52.99
N SER A 393 -11.27 -39.15 53.33
CA SER A 393 -12.37 -39.47 52.43
C SER A 393 -13.02 -38.17 51.93
N THR A 394 -13.12 -37.96 50.61
CA THR A 394 -13.65 -36.78 49.88
C THR A 394 -12.69 -35.65 49.48
N GLU A 395 -11.39 -35.73 49.78
CA GLU A 395 -10.45 -34.64 49.48
C GLU A 395 -9.98 -34.64 48.01
N GLN A 396 -9.86 -33.44 47.41
CA GLN A 396 -9.22 -33.25 46.11
C GLN A 396 -7.69 -33.19 46.29
N VAL A 397 -6.95 -33.86 45.41
CA VAL A 397 -5.49 -33.74 45.35
C VAL A 397 -5.13 -32.95 44.10
N LYS A 398 -4.53 -31.79 44.32
CA LYS A 398 -3.91 -30.97 43.28
C LYS A 398 -2.40 -31.08 43.40
N LEU A 399 -1.79 -31.37 42.27
CA LEU A 399 -0.36 -31.42 42.10
C LEU A 399 0.07 -30.37 41.06
N ASP A 400 1.06 -29.57 41.42
CA ASP A 400 1.81 -28.74 40.48
C ASP A 400 3.32 -29.04 40.64
N ALA A 401 3.98 -29.43 39.54
CA ALA A 401 5.42 -29.62 39.48
C ALA A 401 6.02 -28.70 38.42
N LEU A 402 7.12 -28.03 38.76
CA LEU A 402 7.95 -27.26 37.85
C LEU A 402 9.29 -27.95 37.70
N LEU A 403 9.57 -28.42 36.50
CA LEU A 403 10.87 -28.93 36.09
C LEU A 403 11.66 -27.80 35.45
N ILE A 404 12.75 -27.42 36.11
CA ILE A 404 13.68 -26.37 35.71
C ILE A 404 14.99 -27.07 35.30
N PRO A 405 15.16 -27.39 34.01
CA PRO A 405 16.43 -27.91 33.49
C PRO A 405 17.55 -26.88 33.65
N ASP A 406 18.66 -27.30 34.26
CA ASP A 406 19.95 -26.58 34.25
C ASP A 406 20.87 -27.16 33.15
N SER A 407 20.75 -28.47 32.89
CA SER A 407 21.33 -29.15 31.73
C SER A 407 20.54 -30.43 31.39
N LEU A 408 20.89 -31.13 30.30
CA LEU A 408 20.29 -32.45 29.97
C LEU A 408 20.48 -33.48 31.12
N THR A 409 21.54 -33.31 31.91
CA THR A 409 21.93 -34.24 32.98
C THR A 409 21.51 -33.77 34.38
N THR A 410 21.26 -32.47 34.55
CA THR A 410 20.96 -31.86 35.86
C THR A 410 19.61 -31.14 35.82
N GLN A 411 18.69 -31.60 36.66
CA GLN A 411 17.30 -31.13 36.66
C GLN A 411 16.88 -30.76 38.07
N MET A 412 16.35 -29.54 38.23
CA MET A 412 15.68 -29.13 39.45
C MET A 412 14.18 -29.35 39.32
N VAL A 413 13.57 -29.98 40.33
CA VAL A 413 12.13 -30.12 40.38
C VAL A 413 11.60 -29.45 41.64
N ARG A 414 10.70 -28.48 41.45
CA ARG A 414 9.85 -27.94 42.51
C ARG A 414 8.51 -28.63 42.46
N PHE A 415 8.14 -29.32 43.53
CA PHE A 415 6.91 -30.09 43.61
C PHE A 415 6.03 -29.55 44.73
N SER A 416 4.76 -29.25 44.43
CA SER A 416 3.80 -28.68 45.38
C SER A 416 2.48 -29.46 45.36
N LEU A 417 1.95 -29.76 46.54
CA LEU A 417 0.68 -30.44 46.75
C LEU A 417 -0.31 -29.55 47.52
N ASN A 418 -1.53 -29.37 46.98
CA ASN A 418 -2.64 -28.59 47.56
C ASN A 418 -2.26 -27.13 47.97
N GLU A 419 -3.22 -26.37 48.51
CA GLU A 419 -2.99 -24.98 48.97
C GLU A 419 -2.20 -24.90 50.29
N ASP A 420 -2.04 -26.03 51.01
CA ASP A 420 -1.34 -26.13 52.30
C ASP A 420 0.18 -26.43 52.20
N HIS A 421 0.83 -25.95 51.13
CA HIS A 421 2.29 -25.74 51.03
C HIS A 421 3.21 -26.83 51.65
N GLN A 422 3.04 -28.10 51.29
CA GLN A 422 4.15 -29.05 51.37
C GLN A 422 5.01 -28.88 50.11
N VAL A 423 5.92 -27.90 50.12
CA VAL A 423 6.88 -27.67 49.03
C VAL A 423 8.10 -28.57 49.26
N SER A 424 8.28 -29.55 48.39
CA SER A 424 9.50 -30.36 48.35
C SER A 424 10.37 -29.88 47.19
N GLU A 425 11.57 -29.38 47.49
CA GLU A 425 12.59 -29.10 46.49
C GLU A 425 13.57 -30.28 46.47
N SER A 426 13.84 -30.83 45.28
CA SER A 426 14.78 -31.94 45.12
C SER A 426 15.62 -31.74 43.88
N TYR A 427 16.91 -32.11 44.00
CA TYR A 427 17.88 -32.11 42.93
C TYR A 427 18.15 -33.56 42.55
N ALA A 428 18.07 -33.88 41.26
CA ALA A 428 18.38 -35.21 40.76
C ALA A 428 19.20 -35.13 39.48
N GLU A 429 20.22 -35.98 39.42
CA GLU A 429 21.00 -36.24 38.21
C GLU A 429 20.33 -37.36 37.42
N ASN A 430 20.07 -37.16 36.12
CA ASN A 430 19.50 -38.21 35.29
C ASN A 430 20.61 -39.10 34.71
N GLY A 431 20.68 -40.37 35.16
CA GLY A 431 21.62 -41.37 34.64
C GLY A 431 21.10 -42.22 33.47
N GLY A 432 19.89 -41.98 32.95
CA GLY A 432 19.24 -42.82 31.93
C GLY A 432 19.06 -42.14 30.56
N THR A 433 19.00 -42.96 29.51
CA THR A 433 18.78 -42.52 28.11
C THR A 433 17.31 -42.38 27.72
N ASP A 434 16.38 -42.84 28.56
CA ASP A 434 14.93 -42.75 28.30
C ASP A 434 14.39 -41.35 28.64
N LEU A 435 13.92 -40.64 27.62
CA LEU A 435 13.32 -39.31 27.72
C LEU A 435 11.79 -39.37 27.93
N ALA A 436 11.33 -40.29 28.77
CA ALA A 436 9.91 -40.42 29.11
C ALA A 436 9.63 -39.72 30.44
N LEU A 437 8.88 -38.63 30.42
CA LEU A 437 8.49 -37.92 31.64
C LEU A 437 7.25 -38.60 32.21
N LYS A 438 7.34 -39.05 33.45
CA LYS A 438 6.28 -39.80 34.11
C LYS A 438 5.86 -39.16 35.42
N LEU A 439 4.56 -39.11 35.65
CA LEU A 439 4.00 -38.95 36.98
C LEU A 439 3.46 -40.31 37.42
N THR A 440 4.00 -40.86 38.50
CA THR A 440 3.57 -42.15 39.03
C THR A 440 3.07 -42.02 40.46
N VAL A 441 2.23 -42.97 40.89
CA VAL A 441 1.69 -42.98 42.26
C VAL A 441 1.71 -44.39 42.86
N THR A 442 1.95 -44.47 44.17
CA THR A 442 1.72 -45.67 45.00
C THR A 442 0.76 -45.37 46.14
N ASN A 443 -0.05 -46.35 46.54
CA ASN A 443 -1.00 -46.27 47.65
C ASN A 443 -0.59 -47.28 48.74
N SER A 444 -0.68 -46.90 50.02
CA SER A 444 -0.29 -47.71 51.18
C SER A 444 -1.44 -48.48 51.88
N ARG A 445 -2.70 -48.32 51.48
CA ARG A 445 -3.86 -48.95 52.17
C ARG A 445 -4.51 -50.05 51.32
N ALA A 446 -4.61 -51.26 51.89
CA ALA A 446 -5.00 -52.52 51.22
C ALA A 446 -6.40 -52.59 50.60
N ASP A 447 -7.32 -51.72 51.00
CA ASP A 447 -8.76 -51.94 50.77
C ASP A 447 -9.37 -50.92 49.79
N LEU A 448 -8.55 -50.14 49.08
CA LEU A 448 -9.01 -48.96 48.35
C LEU A 448 -8.77 -49.04 46.83
N LEU A 449 -9.86 -49.06 46.05
CA LEU A 449 -9.83 -48.86 44.61
C LEU A 449 -9.95 -47.36 44.34
N VAL A 450 -8.83 -46.67 44.11
CA VAL A 450 -8.86 -45.21 43.89
C VAL A 450 -9.07 -44.93 42.41
N THR A 451 -10.25 -44.46 42.03
CA THR A 451 -10.52 -43.93 40.69
C THR A 451 -10.11 -42.46 40.63
N SER A 452 -8.85 -42.19 40.29
CA SER A 452 -8.35 -40.82 40.15
C SER A 452 -8.72 -40.24 38.78
N PHE A 453 -9.35 -39.07 38.75
CA PHE A 453 -9.56 -38.27 37.53
C PHE A 453 -8.29 -37.47 37.26
N CYS A 454 -7.35 -37.99 36.47
CA CYS A 454 -6.12 -37.28 36.15
C CYS A 454 -6.40 -36.29 35.02
N TYR A 455 -6.54 -34.99 35.32
CA TYR A 455 -6.26 -33.94 34.34
C TYR A 455 -4.80 -33.60 34.47
N ALA A 456 -3.98 -33.98 33.50
CA ALA A 456 -2.58 -33.58 33.51
C ALA A 456 -2.13 -32.94 32.22
N SER A 457 -1.39 -31.84 32.35
CA SER A 457 -0.87 -31.05 31.24
C SER A 457 0.62 -30.77 31.41
N PHE A 458 1.40 -30.97 30.35
CA PHE A 458 2.75 -30.45 30.23
C PHE A 458 2.73 -29.14 29.48
N VAL A 459 3.21 -28.07 30.11
CA VAL A 459 3.29 -26.74 29.51
C VAL A 459 4.73 -26.28 29.51
N GLU A 460 5.29 -26.05 28.33
CA GLU A 460 6.57 -25.38 28.18
C GLU A 460 6.35 -23.88 28.36
N LEU A 461 7.01 -23.32 29.36
CA LEU A 461 7.10 -21.90 29.60
C LEU A 461 8.48 -21.46 29.10
N LEU A 462 8.47 -20.57 28.11
CA LEU A 462 9.67 -19.93 27.56
C LEU A 462 10.13 -18.76 28.43
#